data_AF-A0A6I1G779-F1
#
_entry.id   AF-A0A6I1G779-F1
#
_cell.length_a   1.000
_cell.length_b   1.000
_cell.length_c   1.000
_cell.angle_alpha   90.00
_cell.angle_beta   90.00
_cell.angle_gamma   90.00
#
_symmetry.space_group_name_H-M   'P 1'
#
loop_
_entity.id
_entity.type
_entity.pdbx_description
1 polymer ?
#
loop_
_entity_poly.entity_id
_entity_poly.type
_entity_poly.pdbx_seq_one_letter_code
_entity_poly.pdbx_strand_id
1 'polypeptide(L)'
;MSEIEIEIKQVDERDSSWEDSNPRFRVYFHGSGPDSTHGWTDTYDVTGADVLQVIDWAQRQAGQVLTYAIALVRDYEAAELRNPGHGRGLIWLVGCDGNDSNLDHTQERRSRMLTRRTDPVGIPGADSMPLQVLSPYTNGADEGL
;
A
#
# COMPACT_ATOMS: atom_id res chain seq x y z
N MET A 1 23.30 -10.38 -0.56
CA MET A 1 22.04 -10.35 0.20
C MET A 1 22.30 -9.44 1.38
N SER A 2 21.74 -8.23 1.40
CA SER A 2 21.71 -7.45 2.63
C SER A 2 20.74 -8.15 3.58
N GLU A 3 21.23 -8.56 4.75
CA GLU A 3 20.34 -8.96 5.83
C GLU A 3 19.45 -7.76 6.17
N ILE A 4 18.13 -7.95 6.14
CA ILE A 4 17.22 -6.99 6.75
C ILE A 4 17.47 -7.07 8.25
N GLU A 5 18.15 -6.06 8.80
CA GLU A 5 18.30 -5.94 10.24
C GLU A 5 16.96 -5.49 10.83
N ILE A 6 16.29 -6.40 11.53
CA ILE A 6 15.08 -6.11 12.29
C ILE A 6 15.51 -5.81 13.71
N GLU A 7 15.24 -4.59 14.16
CA GLU A 7 15.51 -4.15 15.53
C GLU A 7 14.20 -3.98 16.30
N ILE A 8 14.12 -4.59 17.49
CA ILE A 8 12.98 -4.44 18.40
C ILE A 8 13.47 -3.74 19.66
N LYS A 9 12.92 -2.54 19.92
CA LYS A 9 13.25 -1.72 21.09
C LYS A 9 11.99 -1.47 21.93
N GLN A 10 12.13 -1.57 23.25
CA GLN A 10 11.11 -1.05 24.16
C GLN A 10 11.19 0.47 24.16
N VAL A 11 10.02 1.12 24.12
CA VAL A 11 9.86 2.59 24.14
C VAL A 11 8.96 3.00 25.30
N ASP A 12 9.00 4.29 25.66
CA ASP A 12 8.18 4.90 26.69
C ASP A 12 7.13 5.78 26.00
N GLU A 13 5.84 5.45 26.11
CA GLU A 13 4.77 6.14 25.37
C GLU A 13 4.78 7.67 25.55
N ARG A 14 5.31 8.16 26.68
CA ARG A 14 5.44 9.58 26.99
C ARG A 14 6.39 10.35 26.06
N ASP A 15 7.14 9.65 25.20
CA ASP A 15 7.96 10.24 24.15
C ASP A 15 7.15 10.63 22.88
N SER A 16 5.88 10.25 22.82
CA SER A 16 4.98 10.58 21.71
C SER A 16 4.39 11.99 21.88
N SER A 17 4.64 12.85 20.90
CA SER A 17 4.16 14.25 20.92
C SER A 17 2.89 14.46 20.10
N TRP A 18 2.49 13.46 19.31
CA TRP A 18 1.32 13.51 18.45
C TRP A 18 0.89 12.10 18.04
N GLU A 19 -0.40 11.95 17.78
CA GLU A 19 -1.00 10.71 17.28
C GLU A 19 -2.05 11.05 16.22
N ASP A 20 -2.31 10.11 15.32
CA ASP A 20 -3.33 10.25 14.30
C ASP A 20 -4.13 8.95 14.19
N SER A 21 -5.36 8.98 14.69
CA SER A 21 -6.30 7.86 14.67
C SER A 21 -7.08 7.74 13.35
N ASN A 22 -6.84 8.64 12.39
CA ASN A 22 -7.50 8.66 11.08
C ASN A 22 -6.48 8.59 9.94
N PRO A 23 -5.66 7.51 9.87
CA PRO A 23 -4.63 7.39 8.86
C PRO A 23 -5.21 7.42 7.44
N ARG A 24 -4.49 8.09 6.53
CA ARG A 24 -4.70 7.98 5.09
C ARG A 24 -3.68 7.03 4.50
N PHE A 25 -4.14 5.93 3.94
CA PHE A 25 -3.30 4.97 3.23
C PHE A 25 -3.35 5.26 1.73
N ARG A 26 -2.25 5.05 1.03
CA ARG A 26 -2.21 4.99 -0.43
C ARG A 26 -1.96 3.56 -0.87
N VAL A 27 -2.88 3.03 -1.66
CA VAL A 27 -2.78 1.73 -2.30
C VAL A 27 -2.31 1.92 -3.73
N TYR A 28 -1.30 1.16 -4.12
CA TYR A 28 -0.81 1.06 -5.48
C TYR A 28 -1.22 -0.29 -6.03
N PHE A 29 -1.77 -0.31 -7.25
CA PHE A 29 -1.93 -1.51 -8.06
C PHE A 29 -0.98 -1.45 -9.24
N HIS A 30 -0.29 -2.55 -9.51
CA HIS A 30 0.61 -2.65 -10.64
C HIS A 30 0.17 -3.78 -11.58
N GLY A 31 -0.22 -3.40 -12.79
CA GLY A 31 -0.46 -4.34 -13.87
C GLY A 31 0.81 -4.60 -14.67
N SER A 32 1.25 -5.84 -14.65
CA SER A 32 2.59 -6.27 -15.04
C SER A 32 2.57 -7.75 -15.46
N GLY A 33 3.67 -8.22 -16.04
CA GLY A 33 3.85 -9.64 -16.35
C GLY A 33 3.83 -10.55 -15.10
N PRO A 34 3.78 -11.88 -15.28
CA PRO A 34 3.66 -12.84 -14.19
C PRO A 34 4.80 -12.76 -13.16
N ASP A 35 6.01 -12.43 -13.62
CA ASP A 35 7.22 -12.40 -12.78
C ASP A 35 7.76 -10.96 -12.56
N SER A 36 6.94 -9.95 -12.82
CA SER A 36 7.35 -8.54 -12.72
C SER A 36 6.38 -7.75 -11.85
N THR A 37 6.89 -6.71 -11.18
CA THR A 37 6.08 -5.65 -10.57
C THR A 37 6.07 -4.38 -11.42
N HIS A 38 6.94 -4.31 -12.44
CA HIS A 38 7.10 -3.15 -13.30
C HIS A 38 6.06 -3.16 -14.42
N GLY A 39 5.35 -2.05 -14.59
CA GLY A 39 4.26 -1.91 -15.55
C GLY A 39 3.41 -0.66 -15.30
N TRP A 40 2.14 -0.71 -15.69
CA TRP A 40 1.24 0.41 -15.41
C TRP A 40 0.86 0.44 -13.94
N THR A 41 0.53 1.64 -13.44
CA THR A 41 0.19 1.86 -12.03
C THR A 41 -1.11 2.61 -11.91
N ASP A 42 -1.90 2.23 -10.92
CA ASP A 42 -3.12 2.90 -10.52
C ASP A 42 -3.12 3.04 -8.99
N THR A 43 -3.61 4.17 -8.49
CA THR A 43 -3.42 4.54 -7.08
C THR A 43 -4.67 5.10 -6.45
N TYR A 44 -4.94 4.67 -5.22
CA TYR A 44 -6.13 5.05 -4.46
C TYR A 44 -5.74 5.44 -3.04
N ASP A 45 -6.30 6.54 -2.54
CA ASP A 45 -6.23 6.86 -1.11
C ASP A 45 -7.42 6.22 -0.38
N VAL A 46 -7.14 5.55 0.74
CA VAL A 46 -8.12 4.92 1.62
C VAL A 46 -8.04 5.58 2.99
N THR A 47 -9.19 5.96 3.55
CA THR A 47 -9.35 6.61 4.86
C THR A 47 -10.47 5.92 5.64
N GLY A 48 -10.52 6.10 6.96
CA GLY A 48 -11.57 5.50 7.81
C GLY A 48 -11.45 3.99 7.96
N ALA A 49 -10.25 3.43 7.72
CA ALA A 49 -9.93 2.01 7.85
C ALA A 49 -8.59 1.86 8.58
N ASP A 50 -8.31 0.66 9.11
CA ASP A 50 -6.98 0.30 9.58
C ASP A 50 -6.16 -0.47 8.51
N VAL A 51 -4.92 -0.81 8.83
CA VAL A 51 -4.00 -1.46 7.88
C VAL A 51 -4.46 -2.87 7.47
N LEU A 52 -5.11 -3.64 8.36
CA LEU A 52 -5.58 -4.99 8.05
C LEU A 52 -6.76 -4.94 7.08
N GLN A 53 -7.69 -4.01 7.31
CA GLN A 53 -8.80 -3.74 6.40
C GLN A 53 -8.30 -3.30 5.02
N VAL A 54 -7.30 -2.40 4.96
CA VAL A 54 -6.73 -1.95 3.68
C VAL A 54 -6.01 -3.08 2.96
N ILE A 55 -5.30 -3.96 3.67
CA ILE A 55 -4.68 -5.17 3.08
C ILE A 55 -5.75 -6.07 2.48
N ASP A 56 -6.81 -6.37 3.22
CA ASP A 56 -7.93 -7.20 2.75
C ASP A 56 -8.60 -6.60 1.50
N TRP A 57 -8.90 -5.31 1.52
CA TRP A 57 -9.46 -4.63 0.36
C TRP A 57 -8.52 -4.70 -0.85
N ALA A 58 -7.23 -4.35 -0.66
CA ALA A 58 -6.25 -4.32 -1.72
C ALA A 58 -6.05 -5.70 -2.36
N GLN A 59 -5.94 -6.77 -1.57
CA GLN A 59 -5.78 -8.12 -2.12
C GLN A 59 -7.04 -8.59 -2.87
N ARG A 60 -8.24 -8.21 -2.42
CA ARG A 60 -9.49 -8.49 -3.14
C ARG A 60 -9.55 -7.78 -4.50
N GLN A 61 -9.11 -6.52 -4.56
CA GLN A 61 -9.06 -5.77 -5.82
C GLN A 61 -7.97 -6.30 -6.77
N ALA A 62 -6.80 -6.65 -6.22
CA ALA A 62 -5.67 -7.12 -7.02
C ALA A 62 -5.95 -8.50 -7.65
N GLY A 63 -6.70 -9.35 -6.95
CA GLY A 63 -6.95 -10.72 -7.35
C GLY A 63 -5.63 -11.47 -7.57
N GLN A 64 -5.60 -12.30 -8.61
CA GLN A 64 -4.40 -13.09 -8.96
C GLN A 64 -3.52 -12.41 -10.01
N VAL A 65 -3.92 -11.25 -10.52
CA VAL A 65 -3.31 -10.62 -11.70
C VAL A 65 -2.45 -9.43 -11.32
N LEU A 66 -2.95 -8.55 -10.46
CA LEU A 66 -2.22 -7.34 -10.09
C LEU A 66 -1.30 -7.65 -8.89
N THR A 67 -0.23 -6.89 -8.76
CA THR A 67 0.43 -6.76 -7.46
C THR A 67 -0.06 -5.50 -6.77
N TYR A 68 -0.01 -5.48 -5.44
CA TYR A 68 -0.36 -4.27 -4.68
C TYR A 68 0.73 -3.89 -3.67
N ALA A 69 0.78 -2.60 -3.36
CA ALA A 69 1.60 -2.04 -2.30
C ALA A 69 0.79 -0.98 -1.54
N ILE A 70 1.14 -0.77 -0.26
CA ILE A 70 0.42 0.13 0.63
C ILE A 70 1.43 1.02 1.35
N ALA A 71 1.19 2.32 1.32
CA ALA A 71 1.94 3.31 2.09
C ALA A 71 1.00 4.08 3.03
N LEU A 72 1.50 4.50 4.18
CA LEU A 72 0.90 5.56 4.96
C LEU A 72 1.26 6.90 4.32
N VAL A 73 0.25 7.73 4.06
CA VAL A 73 0.46 9.08 3.54
C VAL A 73 0.64 10.04 4.71
N ARG A 74 1.71 10.84 4.67
CA ARG A 74 1.95 11.93 5.62
C ARG A 74 2.13 13.22 4.84
N ASP A 75 1.33 14.23 5.15
CA ASP A 75 1.55 15.58 4.63
C ASP A 75 2.49 16.33 5.59
N TYR A 76 3.54 16.94 5.04
CA TYR A 76 4.52 17.73 5.78
C TYR A 76 4.36 19.19 5.38
N GLU A 77 3.61 19.94 6.19
CA GLU A 77 3.25 21.33 5.92
C GLU A 77 4.46 22.22 5.62
N ALA A 78 5.56 22.01 6.34
CA ALA A 78 6.79 22.77 6.11
C ALA A 78 7.42 22.50 4.72
N ALA A 79 7.27 21.30 4.15
CA ALA A 79 7.68 21.05 2.77
C ALA A 79 6.71 21.67 1.77
N GLU A 80 5.39 21.61 2.03
CA GLU A 80 4.39 22.24 1.17
C GLU A 80 4.60 23.75 1.06
N LEU A 81 4.87 24.43 2.18
CA LEU A 81 5.16 25.87 2.22
C LEU A 81 6.45 26.24 1.47
N ARG A 82 7.44 25.34 1.45
CA ARG A 82 8.72 25.56 0.74
C ARG A 82 8.62 25.26 -0.75
N ASN A 83 7.83 24.25 -1.12
CA ASN A 83 7.64 23.82 -2.49
C ASN A 83 6.21 23.26 -2.67
N PRO A 84 5.24 24.10 -3.05
CA PRO A 84 3.84 23.68 -3.20
C PRO A 84 3.67 22.47 -4.12
N GLY A 85 2.88 21.50 -3.70
CA GLY A 85 2.67 20.21 -4.35
C GLY A 85 3.63 19.11 -3.91
N HIS A 86 4.64 19.41 -3.09
CA HIS A 86 5.66 18.45 -2.64
C HIS A 86 5.63 18.19 -1.13
N GLY A 87 4.63 18.68 -0.41
CA GLY A 87 4.45 18.38 1.02
C GLY A 87 4.13 16.92 1.33
N ARG A 88 3.67 16.14 0.35
CA ARG A 88 3.20 14.78 0.56
C ARG A 88 4.34 13.76 0.56
N GLY A 89 4.51 13.06 1.67
CA GLY A 89 5.38 11.91 1.84
C GLY A 89 4.62 10.59 1.93
N LEU A 90 5.34 9.50 1.68
CA LEU A 90 4.86 8.12 1.76
C LEU A 90 5.78 7.30 2.66
N ILE A 91 5.17 6.52 3.55
CA ILE A 91 5.86 5.52 4.39
C ILE A 91 5.35 4.14 3.97
N TRP A 92 6.19 3.35 3.29
CA TRP A 92 5.79 2.03 2.80
C TRP A 92 5.56 1.03 3.93
N LEU A 93 4.34 0.50 4.02
CA LEU A 93 3.93 -0.51 4.99
C LEU A 93 3.93 -1.92 4.37
N VAL A 94 3.44 -2.03 3.13
CA VAL A 94 3.40 -3.28 2.37
C VAL A 94 4.00 -3.04 1.00
N GLY A 95 4.99 -3.85 0.63
CA GLY A 95 5.62 -3.74 -0.69
C GLY A 95 6.42 -2.44 -0.87
N CYS A 96 6.45 -1.97 -2.11
CA CYS A 96 7.05 -0.72 -2.54
C CYS A 96 6.43 -0.30 -3.89
N ASP A 97 6.86 0.83 -4.44
CA ASP A 97 6.59 1.15 -5.84
C ASP A 97 7.18 0.05 -6.75
N GLY A 98 6.33 -0.59 -7.54
CA GLY A 98 6.69 -1.66 -8.47
C GLY A 98 7.56 -1.17 -9.64
N ASN A 99 7.58 0.14 -9.89
CA ASN A 99 8.32 0.79 -10.96
C ASN A 99 9.65 1.40 -10.54
N ASP A 100 9.95 1.47 -9.24
CA ASP A 100 11.21 2.04 -8.73
C ASP A 100 12.44 1.27 -9.28
N SER A 101 13.43 1.98 -9.79
CA SER A 101 14.64 1.36 -10.33
C SER A 101 15.69 1.07 -9.26
N ASN A 102 15.45 1.44 -8.00
CA ASN A 102 16.40 1.19 -6.90
C ASN A 102 16.26 -0.24 -6.36
N LEU A 103 16.91 -1.17 -7.05
CA LEU A 103 16.68 -2.62 -6.94
C LEU A 103 17.11 -3.19 -5.59
N ASP A 104 18.27 -2.81 -5.04
CA ASP A 104 18.92 -3.62 -3.98
C ASP A 104 18.12 -3.73 -2.67
N HIS A 105 17.38 -2.69 -2.28
CA HIS A 105 16.59 -2.70 -1.03
C HIS A 105 15.13 -3.15 -1.22
N THR A 106 14.69 -3.32 -2.47
CA THR A 106 13.28 -3.56 -2.79
C THR A 106 13.01 -4.95 -3.36
N GLN A 107 14.02 -5.69 -3.81
CA GLN A 107 13.84 -7.02 -4.42
C GLN A 107 13.03 -7.99 -3.55
N GLU A 108 13.33 -8.07 -2.25
CA GLU A 108 12.61 -8.97 -1.34
C GLU A 108 11.13 -8.55 -1.17
N ARG A 109 10.88 -7.22 -1.12
CA ARG A 109 9.52 -6.67 -1.05
C ARG A 109 8.73 -7.00 -2.32
N ARG A 110 9.36 -6.89 -3.49
CA ARG A 110 8.77 -7.24 -4.79
C ARG A 110 8.47 -8.71 -4.93
N SER A 111 9.40 -9.57 -4.49
CA SER A 111 9.16 -11.01 -4.45
C SER A 111 7.92 -11.33 -3.61
N ARG A 112 7.78 -10.74 -2.42
CA ARG A 112 6.55 -10.90 -1.61
C ARG A 112 5.30 -10.33 -2.28
N MET A 113 5.40 -9.22 -3.01
CA MET A 113 4.26 -8.68 -3.76
C MET A 113 3.77 -9.66 -4.83
N LEU A 114 4.68 -10.34 -5.52
CA LEU A 114 4.35 -11.38 -6.50
C LEU A 114 3.72 -12.61 -5.83
N THR A 115 4.31 -13.09 -4.73
CA THR A 115 3.78 -14.24 -3.97
C THR A 115 2.33 -14.04 -3.55
N ARG A 116 1.93 -12.82 -3.16
CA ARG A 116 0.57 -12.51 -2.73
C ARG A 116 -0.52 -12.66 -3.80
N ARG A 117 -0.14 -12.78 -5.09
CA ARG A 117 -1.10 -13.14 -6.15
C ARG A 117 -1.71 -14.52 -5.94
N THR A 118 -0.95 -15.45 -5.37
CA THR A 118 -1.38 -16.84 -5.17
C THR A 118 -1.46 -17.23 -3.70
N ASP A 119 -0.81 -16.49 -2.81
CA ASP A 119 -0.80 -16.70 -1.36
C ASP A 119 -1.13 -15.39 -0.62
N PRO A 120 -2.43 -15.01 -0.57
CA PRO A 120 -2.86 -13.75 0.04
C PRO A 120 -2.66 -13.76 1.55
N VAL A 121 -2.63 -12.56 2.16
CA VAL A 121 -2.54 -12.45 3.62
C VAL A 121 -3.85 -12.95 4.24
N GLY A 122 -3.73 -13.83 5.23
CA GLY A 122 -4.89 -14.27 6.03
C GLY A 122 -5.37 -13.15 6.94
N ILE A 123 -6.57 -12.62 6.68
CA ILE A 123 -7.20 -11.56 7.48
C ILE A 123 -8.39 -12.15 8.25
N PRO A 124 -8.46 -12.01 9.58
CA PRO A 124 -9.62 -12.42 10.36
C PRO A 124 -10.90 -11.70 9.90
N GLY A 125 -12.05 -12.37 10.02
CA GLY A 125 -13.33 -11.80 9.62
C GLY A 125 -13.70 -10.48 10.31
N ALA A 126 -13.26 -10.30 11.57
CA ALA A 126 -13.49 -9.08 12.33
C ALA A 126 -12.66 -7.87 11.83
N ASP A 127 -11.51 -8.14 11.21
CA ASP A 127 -10.58 -7.13 10.69
C ASP A 127 -10.74 -6.95 9.16
N SER A 128 -11.73 -7.62 8.56
CA SER A 128 -11.99 -7.55 7.13
C SER A 128 -12.65 -6.23 6.75
N MET A 129 -12.29 -5.68 5.59
CA MET A 129 -12.94 -4.48 5.07
C MET A 129 -14.41 -4.82 4.72
N PRO A 130 -15.39 -3.93 5.03
CA PRO A 130 -16.78 -4.18 4.67
C PRO A 130 -16.97 -4.48 3.18
N LEU A 131 -17.80 -5.49 2.85
CA LEU A 131 -18.05 -5.92 1.47
C LEU A 131 -18.71 -4.84 0.58
N GLN A 132 -19.30 -3.83 1.21
CA GLN A 132 -20.01 -2.72 0.56
C GLN A 132 -19.04 -1.69 -0.04
N VAL A 133 -17.76 -1.72 0.35
CA VAL A 133 -16.73 -0.82 -0.20
C VAL A 133 -16.44 -1.26 -1.63
N LEU A 134 -16.87 -0.43 -2.59
CA LEU A 134 -16.85 -0.74 -4.02
C LEU A 134 -15.44 -0.99 -4.55
N SER A 135 -15.36 -1.82 -5.59
CA SER A 135 -14.17 -1.92 -6.43
C SER A 135 -14.12 -0.70 -7.36
N PRO A 136 -12.94 -0.08 -7.54
CA PRO A 136 -12.78 0.95 -8.56
C PRO A 136 -12.89 0.38 -9.98
N TYR A 137 -12.83 -0.95 -10.15
CA TYR A 137 -12.88 -1.63 -11.44
C TYR A 137 -14.29 -2.13 -11.83
N THR A 138 -15.29 -2.10 -10.93
CA THR A 138 -16.64 -2.64 -11.21
C THR A 138 -17.63 -1.65 -11.83
N ASN A 139 -17.22 -0.43 -12.19
CA ASN A 139 -18.11 0.56 -12.84
C ASN A 139 -17.93 0.68 -14.37
N GLY A 140 -17.37 -0.34 -15.04
CA GLY A 140 -17.01 -0.27 -16.47
C GLY A 140 -17.62 -1.34 -17.38
N ALA A 141 -18.71 -1.99 -16.99
CA ALA A 141 -19.48 -2.87 -17.88
C ALA A 141 -20.82 -2.20 -18.22
N ASP A 142 -20.76 -1.28 -19.20
CA ASP A 142 -21.82 -0.70 -20.03
C ASP A 142 -21.68 0.82 -20.12
N GLU A 143 -20.79 1.30 -21.01
CA GLU A 143 -21.11 2.40 -21.92
C GLU A 143 -20.23 2.29 -23.18
N GLY A 144 -20.84 1.93 -24.31
CA GLY A 144 -20.35 2.33 -25.64
C GLY A 144 -19.78 1.22 -26.53
N LEU A 145 -20.60 0.83 -27.51
CA LEU A 145 -20.19 0.32 -28.83
C LEU A 145 -19.14 1.22 -29.50
#